data_AF-A0A510KJD6-F1
#
_entry.id   AF-A0A510KJD6-F1
#
_cell.length_a   1.000
_cell.length_b   1.000
_cell.length_c   1.000
_cell.angle_alpha   90.00
_cell.angle_beta   90.00
_cell.angle_gamma   90.00
#
_symmetry.space_group_name_H-M   'P 1'
#
loop_
_entity.id
_entity.type
_entity.pdbx_description
1 polymer ?
#
loop_
_entity_poly.entity_id
_entity_poly.type
_entity_poly.pdbx_seq_one_letter_code
_entity_poly.pdbx_strand_id
1 'polypeptide(L)'
;MKNWEIMDGEHTRKVMWINHEIEMKLYCNGEDDIDEDELDETEVEEMVEKILKNKEYWDTKCKNLFAEEFVDWFNEEKWVKPEYAEIYYETKSTDKVEKELLKIIGKEDTEEIMKNNFLTKEAFKKLLDNEDMEIIIDYSEVEENSNFTIAMHEKLFFVDKMFYACCNFNGEIDEYYMG
;
A
#
# COMPACT_ATOMS: atom_id res chain seq x y z
N MET A 1 19.22 -5.24 16.60
CA MET A 1 18.67 -3.85 16.49
C MET A 1 17.66 -3.53 17.60
N LYS A 2 17.59 -2.30 18.13
CA LYS A 2 16.81 -1.99 19.35
C LYS A 2 15.32 -1.71 19.17
N ASN A 3 14.88 -1.27 18.00
CA ASN A 3 13.50 -0.85 17.72
C ASN A 3 12.72 -1.86 16.86
N TRP A 4 13.29 -3.05 16.66
CA TRP A 4 12.76 -4.09 15.78
C TRP A 4 12.40 -5.32 16.62
N GLU A 5 11.22 -5.87 16.37
CA GLU A 5 10.78 -7.17 16.87
C GLU A 5 11.27 -8.25 15.89
N ILE A 6 11.69 -9.40 16.42
CA ILE A 6 12.20 -10.50 15.61
C ILE A 6 11.34 -11.72 15.89
N MET A 7 10.65 -12.21 14.87
CA MET A 7 9.82 -13.40 14.94
C MET A 7 10.10 -14.28 13.73
N ASP A 8 10.52 -15.51 13.98
CA ASP A 8 10.84 -16.51 12.94
C ASP A 8 11.86 -16.02 11.88
N GLY A 9 12.77 -15.12 12.27
CA GLY A 9 13.78 -14.51 11.39
C GLY A 9 13.40 -13.10 10.93
N GLU A 10 12.10 -12.82 10.78
CA GLU A 10 11.62 -11.55 10.25
C GLU A 10 11.81 -10.39 11.24
N HIS A 11 12.53 -9.35 10.81
CA HIS A 11 12.65 -8.08 11.53
C HIS A 11 11.48 -7.16 11.18
N THR A 12 10.62 -6.91 12.15
CA THR A 12 9.44 -6.04 11.99
C THR A 12 9.45 -4.88 12.97
N ARG A 13 8.87 -3.75 12.56
CA ARG A 13 8.74 -2.56 13.39
C ARG A 13 7.44 -1.85 13.07
N LYS A 14 6.73 -1.41 14.11
CA LYS A 14 5.55 -0.57 13.96
C LYS A 14 5.93 0.90 13.86
N VAL A 15 5.35 1.61 12.89
CA VAL A 15 5.59 3.03 12.66
C VAL A 15 4.29 3.79 12.38
N MET A 16 4.27 5.08 12.70
CA MET A 16 3.14 5.96 12.40
C MET A 16 3.25 6.53 10.98
N TRP A 17 2.47 5.98 10.06
CA TRP A 17 2.31 6.49 8.69
C TRP A 17 1.06 7.33 8.56
N ILE A 18 1.22 8.62 8.25
CA ILE A 18 0.14 9.61 8.27
C ILE A 18 -0.65 9.52 9.58
N ASN A 19 -1.85 8.92 9.58
CA ASN A 19 -2.76 8.78 10.71
C ASN A 19 -2.93 7.33 11.19
N HIS A 20 -2.17 6.38 10.63
CA HIS A 20 -2.31 4.94 10.88
C HIS A 20 -0.99 4.36 11.40
N GLU A 21 -1.09 3.35 12.27
CA GLU A 21 0.06 2.51 12.63
C GLU A 21 0.17 1.43 11.56
N ILE A 22 1.34 1.29 10.95
CA ILE A 22 1.62 0.29 9.92
C ILE A 22 2.82 -0.57 10.32
N GLU A 23 2.93 -1.74 9.70
CA GLU A 23 4.09 -2.61 9.84
C GLU A 23 5.16 -2.25 8.81
N MET A 24 6.40 -2.17 9.29
CA MET A 24 7.59 -2.04 8.49
C MET A 24 8.43 -3.31 8.65
N LYS A 25 8.84 -3.90 7.54
CA LYS A 25 9.67 -5.12 7.49
C LYS A 25 11.05 -4.77 6.94
N LEU A 26 12.08 -5.44 7.45
CA LEU A 26 13.44 -5.33 6.94
C LEU A 26 13.86 -6.68 6.36
N TYR A 27 14.40 -6.64 5.15
CA TYR A 27 15.10 -7.73 4.48
C TYR A 27 16.53 -7.30 4.21
N CYS A 28 17.44 -8.26 4.14
CA CYS A 28 18.82 -8.03 3.72
C CYS A 28 19.11 -8.88 2.47
N ASN A 29 19.43 -8.23 1.35
CA ASN A 29 19.67 -8.89 0.06
C ASN A 29 18.52 -9.84 -0.35
N GLY A 30 17.27 -9.45 -0.06
CA GLY A 30 16.09 -10.28 -0.32
C GLY A 30 15.90 -11.48 0.61
N GLU A 31 16.67 -11.61 1.68
CA GLU A 31 16.54 -12.65 2.70
C GLU A 31 15.97 -12.10 4.02
N ASP A 32 15.10 -12.90 4.62
CA ASP A 32 14.43 -12.69 5.90
C ASP A 32 15.28 -13.14 7.10
N ASP A 33 16.19 -14.10 6.93
CA ASP A 33 17.11 -14.55 7.99
C ASP A 33 18.39 -13.71 7.95
N ILE A 34 18.36 -12.56 8.61
CA ILE A 34 19.45 -11.59 8.56
C ILE A 34 20.50 -11.87 9.64
N ASP A 35 21.78 -11.95 9.25
CA ASP A 35 22.89 -11.91 10.21
C ASP A 35 23.01 -10.49 10.80
N GLU A 36 22.50 -10.30 12.01
CA GLU A 36 22.56 -9.02 12.72
C GLU A 36 23.99 -8.50 12.92
N ASP A 37 25.01 -9.38 12.94
CA ASP A 37 26.40 -8.96 13.07
C ASP A 37 26.94 -8.28 11.79
N GLU A 38 26.30 -8.49 10.65
CA GLU A 38 26.66 -7.90 9.35
C GLU A 38 25.85 -6.63 9.01
N LEU A 39 24.83 -6.29 9.81
CA LEU A 39 24.01 -5.10 9.63
C LEU A 39 24.61 -3.86 10.28
N ASP A 40 24.70 -2.76 9.53
CA ASP A 40 24.86 -1.43 10.14
C ASP A 40 23.50 -0.89 10.61
N GLU A 41 23.20 -1.08 11.90
CA GLU A 41 21.99 -0.55 12.53
C GLU A 41 21.83 0.97 12.33
N THR A 42 22.93 1.72 12.20
CA THR A 42 22.89 3.17 11.95
C THR A 42 22.35 3.47 10.56
N GLU A 43 22.81 2.76 9.54
CA GLU A 43 22.35 2.94 8.15
C GLU A 43 20.87 2.59 8.00
N VAL A 44 20.44 1.47 8.60
CA VAL A 44 19.03 1.06 8.61
C VAL A 44 18.16 2.14 9.25
N GLU A 45 18.54 2.67 10.41
CA GLU A 45 17.76 3.73 11.07
C GLU A 45 17.77 5.04 10.27
N GLU A 46 18.86 5.39 9.58
CA GLU A 46 18.89 6.54 8.67
C GLU A 46 17.91 6.38 7.49
N MET A 47 17.81 5.17 6.91
CA MET A 47 16.82 4.86 5.87
C MET A 47 15.39 5.02 6.39
N VAL A 48 15.10 4.47 7.58
CA VAL A 48 13.80 4.61 8.23
C VAL A 48 13.45 6.08 8.45
N GLU A 49 14.38 6.90 8.96
CA GLU A 49 14.18 8.33 9.14
C GLU A 49 13.91 9.06 7.82
N LYS A 50 14.66 8.74 6.76
CA LYS A 50 14.45 9.31 5.40
C LYS A 50 13.06 9.00 4.87
N ILE A 51 12.58 7.76 5.02
CA ILE A 51 11.24 7.33 4.61
C ILE A 51 10.17 8.09 5.40
N LEU A 52 10.25 8.06 6.73
CA LEU A 52 9.22 8.64 7.60
C LEU A 52 9.15 10.16 7.52
N LYS A 53 10.29 10.84 7.32
CA LYS A 53 10.34 12.30 7.11
C LYS A 53 9.63 12.73 5.83
N ASN A 54 9.60 11.86 4.81
CA ASN A 54 8.99 12.12 3.51
C ASN A 54 7.66 11.37 3.30
N LYS A 55 7.03 10.87 4.37
CA LYS A 55 5.84 10.03 4.26
C LYS A 55 4.68 10.64 3.46
N GLU A 56 4.41 11.94 3.62
CA GLU A 56 3.35 12.63 2.86
C GLU A 56 3.63 12.65 1.35
N TYR A 57 4.90 12.84 0.98
CA TYR A 57 5.35 12.80 -0.41
C TYR A 57 5.14 11.41 -1.00
N TRP A 58 5.63 10.38 -0.30
CA TRP A 58 5.54 8.99 -0.76
C TRP A 58 4.11 8.50 -0.85
N ASP A 59 3.30 8.80 0.17
CA ASP A 59 1.87 8.46 0.20
C ASP A 59 1.13 9.03 -1.01
N THR A 60 1.31 10.33 -1.25
CA THR A 60 0.70 11.02 -2.40
C THR A 60 1.20 10.44 -3.72
N LYS A 61 2.51 10.20 -3.84
CA LYS A 61 3.12 9.75 -5.09
C LYS A 61 2.67 8.33 -5.46
N CYS A 62 2.67 7.40 -4.50
CA CYS A 62 2.25 6.01 -4.73
C CYS A 62 0.76 5.94 -5.08
N LYS A 63 -0.10 6.63 -4.32
CA LYS A 63 -1.55 6.67 -4.59
C LYS A 63 -1.89 7.27 -5.95
N ASN A 64 -1.16 8.31 -6.37
CA ASN A 64 -1.33 8.87 -7.72
C ASN A 64 -0.94 7.86 -8.79
N LEU A 65 0.22 7.21 -8.65
CA LEU A 65 0.68 6.18 -9.58
C LEU A 65 -0.32 5.04 -9.69
N PHE A 66 -0.74 4.48 -8.56
CA PHE A 66 -1.72 3.37 -8.53
C PHE A 66 -3.02 3.79 -9.19
N ALA A 67 -3.52 5.00 -8.91
CA ALA A 67 -4.75 5.50 -9.52
C ALA A 67 -4.61 5.71 -11.04
N GLU A 68 -3.44 6.15 -11.51
CA GLU A 68 -3.17 6.37 -12.94
C GLU A 68 -3.09 5.07 -13.72
N GLU A 69 -2.38 4.07 -13.18
CA GLU A 69 -2.16 2.80 -13.85
C GLU A 69 -3.37 1.85 -13.77
N PHE A 70 -4.09 1.85 -12.65
CA PHE A 70 -5.14 0.85 -12.39
C PHE A 70 -6.54 1.30 -12.81
N VAL A 71 -6.95 2.53 -12.47
CA VAL A 71 -8.37 2.92 -12.50
C VAL A 71 -8.92 2.96 -13.93
N ASP A 72 -8.16 3.52 -14.87
CA ASP A 72 -8.59 3.64 -16.26
C ASP A 72 -8.73 2.23 -16.89
N TRP A 73 -7.74 1.37 -16.70
CA TRP A 73 -7.79 -0.03 -17.12
C TRP A 73 -8.96 -0.80 -16.49
N PHE A 74 -9.18 -0.67 -15.19
CA PHE A 74 -10.26 -1.36 -14.46
C PHE A 74 -11.66 -0.93 -14.94
N ASN A 75 -11.81 0.36 -15.25
CA ASN A 75 -13.02 0.90 -15.86
C ASN A 75 -13.23 0.36 -17.29
N GLU A 76 -12.18 0.34 -18.12
CA GLU A 76 -12.23 -0.14 -19.52
C GLU A 76 -12.60 -1.62 -19.62
N GLU A 77 -12.05 -2.46 -18.73
CA GLU A 77 -12.38 -3.88 -18.61
C GLU A 77 -13.79 -4.12 -18.05
N LYS A 78 -14.49 -3.06 -17.60
CA LYS A 78 -15.84 -3.09 -17.02
C LYS A 78 -15.92 -3.95 -15.76
N TRP A 79 -14.87 -3.91 -14.96
CA TRP A 79 -14.78 -4.66 -13.70
C TRP A 79 -15.37 -3.91 -12.51
N VAL A 80 -15.59 -2.60 -12.64
CA VAL A 80 -16.36 -1.84 -11.64
C VAL A 80 -17.80 -2.33 -11.67
N LYS A 81 -18.15 -3.26 -10.78
CA LYS A 81 -19.53 -3.66 -10.53
C LYS A 81 -19.71 -3.91 -9.04
N PRO A 82 -20.76 -3.37 -8.41
CA PRO A 82 -21.05 -3.66 -7.01
C PRO A 82 -21.12 -5.16 -6.72
N GLU A 83 -21.60 -5.97 -7.66
CA GLU A 83 -21.72 -7.43 -7.51
C GLU A 83 -20.38 -8.18 -7.61
N TYR A 84 -19.31 -7.51 -8.02
CA TYR A 84 -17.96 -8.08 -8.07
C TYR A 84 -17.11 -7.63 -6.88
N ALA A 85 -17.64 -6.73 -6.04
CA ALA A 85 -16.92 -6.28 -4.85
C ALA A 85 -16.80 -7.38 -3.81
N GLU A 86 -15.71 -7.36 -3.04
CA GLU A 86 -15.47 -8.32 -1.95
C GLU A 86 -16.62 -8.29 -0.93
N ILE A 87 -17.07 -7.09 -0.54
CA ILE A 87 -18.24 -6.91 0.33
C ILE A 87 -19.47 -7.64 -0.22
N TYR A 88 -19.70 -7.63 -1.54
CA TYR A 88 -20.80 -8.39 -2.11
C TYR A 88 -20.55 -9.88 -2.03
N TYR A 89 -19.33 -10.36 -2.23
CA TYR A 89 -19.03 -11.78 -2.09
C TYR A 89 -19.27 -12.30 -0.68
N GLU A 90 -18.95 -11.51 0.34
CA GLU A 90 -19.22 -11.84 1.74
C GLU A 90 -20.71 -11.75 2.10
N THR A 91 -21.40 -10.69 1.65
CA THR A 91 -22.75 -10.35 2.15
C THR A 91 -23.89 -10.70 1.19
N LYS A 92 -23.57 -10.93 -0.09
CA LYS A 92 -24.51 -11.05 -1.22
C LYS A 92 -25.49 -9.88 -1.32
N SER A 93 -25.08 -8.66 -0.95
CA SER A 93 -25.95 -7.48 -0.87
C SER A 93 -25.32 -6.22 -1.46
N THR A 94 -25.93 -5.68 -2.52
CA THR A 94 -25.54 -4.39 -3.12
C THR A 94 -25.83 -3.22 -2.18
N ASP A 95 -26.88 -3.30 -1.36
CA ASP A 95 -27.19 -2.27 -0.34
C ASP A 95 -26.06 -2.15 0.71
N LYS A 96 -25.40 -3.28 1.02
CA LYS A 96 -24.23 -3.28 1.92
C LYS A 96 -23.01 -2.65 1.24
N VAL A 97 -22.77 -2.95 -0.03
CA VAL A 97 -21.72 -2.31 -0.83
C VAL A 97 -21.93 -0.80 -0.84
N GLU A 98 -23.13 -0.32 -1.22
CA GLU A 98 -23.46 1.10 -1.24
C GLU A 98 -23.22 1.76 0.12
N LYS A 99 -23.67 1.13 1.21
CA LYS A 99 -23.53 1.68 2.55
C LYS A 99 -22.08 1.86 2.98
N GLU A 100 -21.19 0.92 2.66
CA GLU A 100 -19.78 1.03 3.02
C GLU A 100 -19.05 2.04 2.13
N LEU A 101 -19.30 2.02 0.82
CA LEU A 101 -18.78 3.03 -0.11
C LEU A 101 -19.19 4.45 0.31
N LEU A 102 -20.45 4.67 0.71
CA LEU A 102 -20.92 5.97 1.18
C LEU A 102 -20.12 6.53 2.36
N LYS A 103 -19.59 5.67 3.24
CA LYS A 103 -18.78 6.10 4.38
C LYS A 103 -17.36 6.48 3.96
N ILE A 104 -16.80 5.78 2.98
CA ILE A 104 -15.39 5.87 2.60
C ILE A 104 -15.19 6.92 1.51
N ILE A 105 -15.86 6.75 0.38
CA ILE A 105 -15.67 7.59 -0.81
C ILE A 105 -16.68 8.74 -0.89
N GLY A 106 -17.77 8.65 -0.12
CA GLY A 106 -18.81 9.67 -0.07
C GLY A 106 -19.88 9.49 -1.13
N LYS A 107 -20.91 10.36 -1.07
CA LYS A 107 -22.15 10.20 -1.84
C LYS A 107 -21.95 10.21 -3.36
N GLU A 108 -21.24 11.21 -3.87
CA GLU A 108 -21.11 11.42 -5.31
C GLU A 108 -20.39 10.26 -5.99
N ASP A 109 -19.21 9.89 -5.47
CA ASP A 109 -18.42 8.78 -5.99
C ASP A 109 -19.17 7.43 -5.84
N THR A 110 -19.90 7.22 -4.74
CA THR A 110 -20.69 6.00 -4.56
C THR A 110 -21.81 5.90 -5.60
N GLU A 111 -22.53 6.99 -5.86
CA GLU A 111 -23.60 6.97 -6.87
C GLU A 111 -23.06 6.64 -8.27
N GLU A 112 -21.84 7.09 -8.58
CA GLU A 112 -21.16 6.82 -9.85
C GLU A 112 -20.82 5.32 -10.01
N ILE A 113 -20.27 4.69 -8.97
CA ILE A 113 -20.02 3.24 -8.97
C ILE A 113 -21.35 2.47 -9.09
N MET A 114 -22.34 2.81 -8.26
CA MET A 114 -23.58 2.04 -8.17
C MET A 114 -24.46 2.14 -9.42
N LYS A 115 -24.45 3.29 -10.12
CA LYS A 115 -25.32 3.52 -11.29
C LYS A 115 -24.59 3.32 -12.60
N ASN A 116 -23.36 3.82 -12.68
CA ASN A 116 -22.61 3.92 -13.93
C ASN A 116 -21.49 2.90 -14.02
N ASN A 117 -21.25 2.10 -12.97
CA ASN A 117 -20.14 1.13 -12.95
C ASN A 117 -18.82 1.84 -13.28
N PHE A 118 -18.58 2.98 -12.63
CA PHE A 118 -17.42 3.81 -12.89
C PHE A 118 -16.75 4.23 -11.58
N LEU A 119 -15.45 4.01 -11.51
CA LEU A 119 -14.61 4.35 -10.37
C LEU A 119 -13.78 5.59 -10.72
N THR A 120 -13.85 6.62 -9.89
CA THR A 120 -12.99 7.80 -10.04
C THR A 120 -11.63 7.55 -9.39
N LYS A 121 -10.58 8.20 -9.92
CA LYS A 121 -9.23 8.14 -9.32
C LYS A 121 -9.22 8.64 -7.88
N GLU A 122 -10.04 9.63 -7.54
CA GLU A 122 -10.15 10.16 -6.18
C GLU A 122 -10.89 9.20 -5.24
N ALA A 123 -11.95 8.53 -5.71
CA ALA A 123 -12.60 7.47 -4.94
C ALA A 123 -11.65 6.32 -4.64
N PHE A 124 -10.85 5.90 -5.62
CA PHE A 124 -9.84 4.87 -5.45
C PHE A 124 -8.82 5.22 -4.36
N LYS A 125 -8.29 6.44 -4.35
CA LYS A 125 -7.33 6.88 -3.31
C LYS A 125 -7.94 6.85 -1.90
N LYS A 126 -9.22 7.24 -1.76
CA LYS A 126 -9.94 7.16 -0.48
C LYS A 126 -10.17 5.71 -0.03
N LEU A 127 -10.36 4.77 -0.96
CA LEU A 127 -10.41 3.34 -0.62
C LEU A 127 -9.06 2.90 -0.04
N LEU A 128 -7.94 3.26 -0.67
CA LEU A 128 -6.59 2.98 -0.16
C LEU A 128 -6.31 3.62 1.21
N ASP A 129 -6.93 4.76 1.54
CA ASP A 129 -6.79 5.39 2.86
C ASP A 129 -7.41 4.57 4.02
N ASN A 130 -8.26 3.59 3.72
CA ASN A 130 -9.04 2.87 4.74
C ASN A 130 -8.50 1.46 5.07
N GLU A 131 -7.38 1.07 4.47
CA GLU A 131 -6.95 -0.33 4.43
C GLU A 131 -5.52 -0.55 4.95
N ASP A 132 -5.12 -1.81 5.02
CA ASP A 132 -3.79 -2.23 5.47
C ASP A 132 -2.70 -1.73 4.53
N MET A 133 -1.62 -1.21 5.11
CA MET A 133 -0.43 -0.76 4.40
C MET A 133 0.80 -1.34 5.08
N GLU A 134 1.81 -1.69 4.28
CA GLU A 134 3.10 -2.17 4.75
C GLU A 134 4.23 -1.41 4.05
N ILE A 135 5.36 -1.28 4.73
CA ILE A 135 6.62 -0.84 4.13
C ILE A 135 7.62 -1.98 4.24
N ILE A 136 8.28 -2.31 3.15
CA ILE A 136 9.34 -3.32 3.12
C ILE A 136 10.63 -2.62 2.74
N ILE A 137 11.64 -2.64 3.62
CA ILE A 137 12.98 -2.16 3.31
C ILE A 137 13.80 -3.36 2.86
N ASP A 138 14.38 -3.27 1.67
CA ASP A 138 15.36 -4.25 1.18
C ASP A 138 16.75 -3.60 1.25
N TYR A 139 17.45 -3.90 2.35
CA TYR A 139 18.80 -3.41 2.59
C TYR A 139 19.79 -4.26 1.80
N SER A 140 20.70 -3.59 1.11
CA SER A 140 21.88 -4.22 0.51
C SER A 140 23.13 -3.65 1.17
N GLU A 141 24.20 -4.44 1.24
CA GLU A 141 25.52 -4.01 1.78
C GLU A 141 26.04 -2.70 1.14
N VAL A 142 25.47 -2.30 0.00
CA VAL A 142 25.66 -0.99 -0.61
C VAL A 142 24.35 -0.21 -0.51
N GLU A 143 24.34 0.89 0.26
CA GLU A 143 23.17 1.78 0.43
C GLU A 143 22.55 2.20 -0.92
N GLU A 144 23.39 2.50 -1.93
CA GLU A 144 22.94 2.89 -3.28
C GLU A 144 22.12 1.82 -4.00
N ASN A 145 22.23 0.56 -3.59
CA ASN A 145 21.44 -0.56 -4.12
C ASN A 145 20.24 -0.90 -3.24
N SER A 146 20.11 -0.24 -2.07
CA SER A 146 18.99 -0.45 -1.17
C SER A 146 17.75 0.28 -1.68
N ASN A 147 16.60 -0.34 -1.50
CA ASN A 147 15.30 0.21 -1.89
C ASN A 147 14.27 -0.04 -0.79
N PHE A 148 13.08 0.53 -0.96
CA PHE A 148 11.95 0.17 -0.13
C PHE A 148 10.69 0.09 -0.97
N THR A 149 9.82 -0.84 -0.61
CA THR A 149 8.51 -1.02 -1.23
C THR A 149 7.43 -0.47 -0.32
N ILE A 150 6.54 0.34 -0.89
CA ILE A 150 5.26 0.67 -0.28
C ILE A 150 4.21 -0.26 -0.86
N ALA A 151 3.59 -1.06 0.01
CA ALA A 151 2.50 -1.96 -0.33
C ALA A 151 1.18 -1.42 0.27
N MET A 152 0.14 -1.29 -0.55
CA MET A 152 -1.21 -0.93 -0.11
C MET A 152 -2.18 -2.03 -0.52
N HIS A 153 -2.93 -2.54 0.45
CA HIS A 153 -3.98 -3.52 0.21
C HIS A 153 -5.31 -2.78 0.03
N GLU A 154 -6.14 -3.19 -0.91
CA GLU A 154 -7.56 -2.86 -0.91
C GLU A 154 -8.39 -4.14 -0.96
N LYS A 155 -9.13 -4.43 0.13
CA LYS A 155 -9.97 -5.63 0.27
C LYS A 155 -11.46 -5.31 0.33
N LEU A 156 -11.87 -4.05 0.39
CA LEU A 156 -13.28 -3.73 0.59
C LEU A 156 -14.03 -3.75 -0.73
N PHE A 157 -13.52 -3.03 -1.72
CA PHE A 157 -14.16 -2.95 -3.01
C PHE A 157 -13.57 -3.93 -4.02
N PHE A 158 -12.29 -4.23 -3.97
CA PHE A 158 -11.66 -5.21 -4.82
C PHE A 158 -11.39 -6.52 -4.08
N VAL A 159 -11.42 -7.61 -4.84
CA VAL A 159 -11.11 -8.95 -4.32
C VAL A 159 -9.60 -9.07 -4.17
N ASP A 160 -9.12 -8.94 -2.93
CA ASP A 160 -7.73 -9.20 -2.50
C ASP A 160 -6.69 -8.52 -3.42
N LYS A 161 -6.80 -7.20 -3.59
CA LYS A 161 -5.91 -6.44 -4.48
C LYS A 161 -4.78 -5.78 -3.70
N MET A 162 -3.56 -6.06 -4.14
CA MET A 162 -2.35 -5.46 -3.59
C MET A 162 -1.64 -4.59 -4.63
N PHE A 163 -1.22 -3.40 -4.22
CA PHE A 163 -0.49 -2.45 -5.05
C PHE A 163 0.90 -2.20 -4.46
N TYR A 164 1.94 -2.31 -5.28
CA TYR A 164 3.32 -2.22 -4.85
C TYR A 164 4.06 -1.14 -5.64
N ALA A 165 4.75 -0.24 -4.93
CA ALA A 165 5.69 0.71 -5.52
C ALA A 165 7.08 0.48 -4.94
N CYS A 166 8.02 0.02 -5.76
CA CYS A 166 9.43 -0.07 -5.40
C CYS A 166 10.06 1.31 -5.57
N CYS A 167 10.59 1.85 -4.48
CA CYS A 167 11.04 3.22 -4.36
C CYS A 167 12.52 3.27 -3.98
N ASN A 168 13.24 4.22 -4.56
CA ASN A 168 14.60 4.52 -4.12
C ASN A 168 14.63 5.74 -3.19
N PHE A 169 15.73 5.88 -2.47
CA PHE A 169 15.92 6.97 -1.51
C PHE A 169 16.18 8.34 -2.16
N ASN A 170 16.31 8.40 -3.49
CA ASN A 170 16.41 9.65 -4.26
C ASN A 170 15.05 10.28 -4.58
N GLY A 171 13.95 9.64 -4.18
CA GLY A 171 12.62 10.16 -4.42
C GLY A 171 11.99 9.64 -5.70
N GLU A 172 12.49 8.57 -6.32
CA GLU A 172 11.92 7.98 -7.54
C GLU A 172 11.22 6.65 -7.25
N ILE A 173 10.27 6.29 -8.13
CA ILE A 173 9.63 4.96 -8.13
C ILE A 173 10.25 4.23 -9.31
N ASP A 174 10.99 3.17 -9.03
CA ASP A 174 11.71 2.40 -10.04
C ASP A 174 10.78 1.40 -10.72
N GLU A 175 9.91 0.75 -9.94
CA GLU A 175 9.00 -0.27 -10.43
C GLU A 175 7.61 -0.19 -9.76
N TYR A 176 6.60 -0.60 -10.52
CA TYR A 176 5.22 -0.76 -10.07
C TYR A 176 4.68 -2.10 -10.55
N TYR A 177 3.96 -2.78 -9.66
CA TYR A 177 3.22 -4.00 -10.00
C TYR A 177 2.00 -4.18 -9.08
N MET A 178 1.10 -5.06 -9.52
CA MET A 178 -0.14 -5.39 -8.81
C MET A 178 -0.23 -6.91 -8.59
N GLY A 179 -0.72 -7.29 -7.42
CA GLY A 179 -1.11 -8.67 -7.06
C GLY A 179 -2.52 -9.03 -7.48
#